data_AF-A0A517SIJ4-F1
#
_entry.id   AF-A0A517SIJ4-F1
#
_cell.length_a   1.000
_cell.length_b   1.000
_cell.length_c   1.000
_cell.angle_alpha   90.00
_cell.angle_beta   90.00
_cell.angle_gamma   90.00
#
_symmetry.space_group_name_H-M   'P 1'
#
loop_
_entity.id
_entity.type
_entity.pdbx_description
1 polymer ?
#
loop_
_entity_poly.entity_id
_entity_poly.type
_entity_poly.pdbx_seq_one_letter_code
_entity_poly.pdbx_strand_id
1 'polypeptide(L)'
;MSGAGAEDDEEVTIYPEDVAAGEELAKLRDIPAEGRQIAIDLFARRHARLGESSFRLYHGMRPPRSPYEEIYHGFYLSSLPESEYETQYQAAERRPLELADLVVIQEDLQRIVHHYSLMLQEIHAARPMEPRNRKRDSHIRLASYHAREIFYPVSMSNQRLAALKRFAARVRLRHGFGLLTAGQYQENTAIGLVFLSTRSAARIWQEAVESEESSFKNRHGEGPVSSARIFWKALEGGFAKVPELEVLLEQETLACELALESPSSQPQPAPVDAPVSAERSGDSTGHAETSSPTYDPVKLDRWALAIEDHQNWWLFRAHKDGWRRRGRIRIPKGKVATLLERLIDARGSLSRKEALAAIRPLCKGMDPAKMSRAVTYAITRARAVIKASIAERLERSIEEIPDPLPPLAGDCIASIQVGYAVIIEDRMEFRLKTEMRG
;
A
#
# COMPACT_ATOMS: atom_id res chain seq x y z
N MET A 1 25.06 14.74 -12.26
CA MET A 1 24.91 14.31 -10.84
C MET A 1 23.87 15.17 -10.15
N SER A 2 22.61 15.03 -10.56
CA SER A 2 21.51 15.91 -10.14
C SER A 2 20.27 15.02 -10.07
N GLY A 3 19.81 14.72 -8.85
CA GLY A 3 18.60 13.91 -8.67
C GLY A 3 18.50 13.04 -7.42
N ALA A 4 19.50 12.97 -6.54
CA ALA A 4 19.25 12.59 -5.14
C ALA A 4 18.62 13.81 -4.46
N GLY A 5 17.41 14.17 -4.90
CA GLY A 5 16.61 15.23 -4.30
C GLY A 5 16.48 14.93 -2.82
N ALA A 6 16.48 15.99 -2.00
CA ALA A 6 16.31 15.93 -0.55
C ALA A 6 15.22 14.91 -0.18
N GLU A 7 15.64 13.67 0.08
CA GLU A 7 14.75 12.61 0.54
C GLU A 7 14.25 13.09 1.88
N ASP A 8 12.94 13.31 1.98
CA ASP A 8 12.28 13.74 3.20
C ASP A 8 12.90 12.99 4.40
N ASP A 9 13.26 13.74 5.43
CA ASP A 9 13.65 13.23 6.75
C ASP A 9 12.44 12.54 7.41
N GLU A 10 11.80 11.59 6.72
CA GLU A 10 10.90 10.66 7.37
C GLU A 10 11.74 9.88 8.39
N GLU A 11 11.35 10.06 9.65
CA GLU A 11 11.93 9.42 10.80
C GLU A 11 11.64 7.92 10.71
N VAL A 12 12.58 7.18 10.13
CA VAL A 12 12.50 5.72 10.03
C VAL A 12 13.09 5.11 11.30
N THR A 13 12.33 4.25 11.96
CA THR A 13 12.82 3.47 13.09
C THR A 13 13.96 2.56 12.65
N ILE A 14 15.13 2.71 13.27
CA ILE A 14 16.30 1.86 13.00
C ILE A 14 16.35 0.77 14.07
N TYR A 15 16.42 -0.48 13.63
CA TYR A 15 16.57 -1.66 14.48
C TYR A 15 18.03 -2.14 14.50
N PRO A 16 18.45 -2.94 15.51
CA PRO A 16 19.79 -3.51 15.55
C PRO A 16 20.17 -4.29 14.28
N GLU A 17 19.21 -4.93 13.63
CA GLU A 17 19.39 -5.66 12.37
C GLU A 17 19.78 -4.73 11.22
N ASP A 18 19.22 -3.50 11.20
CA ASP A 18 19.60 -2.48 10.23
C ASP A 18 21.05 -2.03 10.44
N VAL A 19 21.47 -1.89 11.71
CA VAL A 19 22.85 -1.54 12.07
C VAL A 19 23.82 -2.65 11.66
N ALA A 20 23.46 -3.91 11.90
CA ALA A 20 24.26 -5.07 11.49
C ALA A 20 24.44 -5.13 9.96
N ALA A 21 23.39 -4.86 9.19
CA ALA A 21 23.48 -4.76 7.73
C ALA A 21 24.38 -3.59 7.30
N GLY A 22 24.34 -2.46 8.02
CA GLY A 22 25.24 -1.33 7.81
C GLY A 22 26.70 -1.65 8.10
N GLU A 23 26.98 -2.41 9.17
CA GLU A 23 28.31 -2.92 9.52
C GLU A 23 28.85 -3.87 8.45
N GLU A 24 28.03 -4.81 7.98
CA GLU A 24 28.39 -5.73 6.91
C GLU A 24 28.80 -4.96 5.66
N LEU A 25 27.99 -3.98 5.23
CA LEU A 25 28.28 -3.20 4.03
C LEU A 25 29.50 -2.29 4.20
N ALA A 26 29.66 -1.65 5.36
CA ALA A 26 30.83 -0.82 5.65
C ALA A 26 32.13 -1.65 5.61
N LYS A 27 32.07 -2.90 6.07
CA LYS A 27 33.18 -3.85 5.97
C LYS A 27 33.43 -4.26 4.52
N LEU A 28 32.39 -4.60 3.75
CA LEU A 28 32.51 -4.97 2.33
C LEU A 28 33.07 -3.84 1.45
N ARG A 29 32.90 -2.59 1.86
CA ARG A 29 33.39 -1.39 1.15
C ARG A 29 34.73 -0.89 1.67
N ASP A 30 35.38 -1.63 2.56
CA ASP A 30 36.66 -1.27 3.19
C ASP A 30 36.68 0.17 3.74
N ILE A 31 35.57 0.60 4.36
CA ILE A 31 35.46 1.96 4.91
C ILE A 31 36.50 2.15 6.05
N PRO A 32 37.34 3.20 5.99
CA PRO A 32 38.32 3.51 7.02
C PRO A 32 37.69 3.65 8.41
N ALA A 33 38.47 3.38 9.46
CA ALA A 33 38.00 3.55 10.84
C ALA A 33 37.51 4.99 11.10
N GLU A 34 38.22 5.97 10.54
CA GLU A 34 37.80 7.37 10.46
C GLU A 34 36.58 7.49 9.53
N GLY A 35 35.39 7.56 10.11
CA GLY A 35 34.13 7.68 9.36
C GLY A 35 33.31 6.39 9.25
N ARG A 36 33.82 5.25 9.75
CA ARG A 36 33.08 3.97 9.73
C ARG A 36 31.72 4.07 10.38
N GLN A 37 31.60 4.70 11.56
CA GLN A 37 30.32 4.83 12.26
C GLN A 37 29.30 5.63 11.45
N ILE A 38 29.73 6.73 10.82
CA ILE A 38 28.86 7.56 9.97
C ILE A 38 28.34 6.74 8.79
N ALA A 39 29.21 5.93 8.17
CA ALA A 39 28.82 5.04 7.08
C ALA A 39 27.83 3.96 7.55
N ILE A 40 28.09 3.33 8.71
CA ILE A 40 27.17 2.35 9.32
C ILE A 40 25.80 2.96 9.54
N ASP A 41 25.72 4.15 10.16
CA ASP A 41 24.45 4.82 10.44
C ASP A 41 23.69 5.17 9.15
N LEU A 42 24.40 5.60 8.11
CA LEU A 42 23.83 5.90 6.80
C LEU A 42 23.32 4.64 6.11
N PHE A 43 24.08 3.54 6.15
CA PHE A 43 23.68 2.27 5.58
C PHE A 43 22.52 1.64 6.36
N ALA A 44 22.49 1.74 7.69
CA ALA A 44 21.39 1.29 8.52
C ALA A 44 20.09 2.04 8.18
N ARG A 45 20.14 3.36 8.01
CA ARG A 45 18.98 4.15 7.54
C ARG A 45 18.49 3.71 6.17
N ARG A 46 19.40 3.40 5.25
CA ARG A 46 19.04 2.88 3.92
C ARG A 46 18.42 1.49 4.01
N HIS A 47 18.99 0.59 4.80
CA HIS A 47 18.42 -0.74 5.05
C HIS A 47 17.00 -0.63 5.62
N ALA A 48 16.81 0.22 6.63
CA ALA A 48 15.53 0.49 7.26
C ALA A 48 14.48 1.13 6.33
N ARG A 49 14.89 1.72 5.20
CA ARG A 49 14.00 2.32 4.19
C ARG A 49 13.66 1.37 3.05
N LEU A 50 14.65 0.59 2.62
CA LEU A 50 14.57 -0.24 1.42
C LEU A 50 14.12 -1.67 1.72
N GLY A 51 14.39 -2.14 2.95
CA GLY A 51 14.30 -3.54 3.32
C GLY A 51 15.50 -4.34 2.84
N GLU A 52 15.64 -5.54 3.40
CA GLU A 52 16.82 -6.38 3.19
C GLU A 52 17.09 -6.66 1.69
N SER A 53 16.08 -7.11 0.96
CA SER A 53 16.25 -7.53 -0.45
C SER A 53 16.71 -6.38 -1.35
N SER A 54 16.05 -5.23 -1.27
CA SER A 54 16.36 -4.05 -2.09
C SER A 54 17.67 -3.39 -1.66
N PHE A 55 17.97 -3.36 -0.35
CA PHE A 55 19.25 -2.88 0.16
C PHE A 55 20.42 -3.69 -0.41
N ARG A 56 20.33 -5.03 -0.36
CA ARG A 56 21.36 -5.91 -0.92
C ARG A 56 21.51 -5.73 -2.43
N LEU A 57 20.41 -5.54 -3.16
CA LEU A 57 20.43 -5.26 -4.59
C LEU A 57 21.17 -3.95 -4.88
N TYR A 58 20.73 -2.84 -4.32
CA TYR A 58 21.26 -1.50 -4.61
C TYR A 58 22.71 -1.30 -4.22
N HIS A 59 23.20 -2.09 -3.28
CA HIS A 59 24.59 -2.08 -2.85
C HIS A 59 25.46 -3.16 -3.50
N GLY A 60 24.93 -3.90 -4.49
CA GLY A 60 25.66 -4.93 -5.22
C GLY A 60 26.03 -6.15 -4.38
N MET A 61 25.35 -6.36 -3.25
CA MET A 61 25.55 -7.52 -2.37
C MET A 61 24.81 -8.77 -2.87
N ARG A 62 23.91 -8.61 -3.84
CA ARG A 62 23.31 -9.69 -4.61
C ARG A 62 23.12 -9.25 -6.07
N PRO A 63 23.17 -10.19 -7.04
CA PRO A 63 22.81 -9.87 -8.41
C PRO A 63 21.30 -9.58 -8.53
N PRO A 64 20.90 -8.84 -9.58
CA PRO A 64 19.49 -8.75 -9.96
C PRO A 64 18.99 -10.13 -10.42
N ARG A 65 17.74 -10.44 -10.08
CA ARG A 65 17.07 -11.72 -10.37
C ARG A 65 16.01 -11.60 -11.47
N SER A 66 15.65 -10.38 -11.83
CA SER A 66 14.61 -10.08 -12.81
C SER A 66 15.00 -8.88 -13.67
N PRO A 67 14.43 -8.74 -14.87
CA PRO A 67 14.62 -7.54 -15.69
C PRO A 67 14.22 -6.26 -14.95
N TYR A 68 13.22 -6.31 -14.04
CA TYR A 68 12.86 -5.14 -13.23
C TYR A 68 13.98 -4.77 -12.26
N GLU A 69 14.55 -5.76 -11.58
CA GLU A 69 15.67 -5.50 -10.68
C GLU A 69 16.90 -5.00 -11.43
N GLU A 70 17.17 -5.49 -12.64
CA GLU A 70 18.24 -4.97 -13.51
C GLU A 70 18.04 -3.50 -13.86
N ILE A 71 16.83 -3.14 -14.30
CA ILE A 71 16.46 -1.77 -14.66
C ILE A 71 16.56 -0.85 -13.43
N TYR A 72 16.00 -1.25 -12.29
CA TYR A 72 16.08 -0.47 -11.05
C TYR A 72 17.52 -0.33 -10.55
N HIS A 73 18.30 -1.41 -10.58
CA HIS A 73 19.69 -1.39 -10.15
C HIS A 73 20.53 -0.47 -11.05
N GLY A 74 20.35 -0.55 -12.37
CA GLY A 74 21.04 0.32 -13.32
C GLY A 74 20.66 1.79 -13.16
N PHE A 75 19.38 2.07 -12.92
CA PHE A 75 18.92 3.44 -12.64
C PHE A 75 19.51 3.98 -11.34
N TYR A 76 19.47 3.19 -10.26
CA TYR A 76 19.99 3.60 -8.95
C TYR A 76 21.50 3.83 -8.98
N LEU A 77 22.27 3.01 -9.70
CA LEU A 77 23.70 3.20 -9.91
C LEU A 77 24.05 4.29 -10.94
N SER A 78 23.05 5.01 -11.46
CA SER A 78 23.22 6.03 -12.51
C SER A 78 23.89 5.49 -13.79
N SER A 79 23.83 4.18 -14.03
CA SER A 79 24.30 3.55 -15.28
C SER A 79 23.20 3.51 -16.33
N LEU A 80 21.94 3.74 -15.95
CA LEU A 80 20.79 3.83 -16.85
C LEU A 80 20.18 5.24 -16.78
N PRO A 81 20.17 6.02 -17.86
CA PRO A 81 19.51 7.33 -17.91
C PRO A 81 18.01 7.24 -17.64
N GLU A 82 17.42 8.28 -17.05
CA GLU A 82 15.98 8.34 -16.73
C GLU A 82 15.07 8.11 -17.96
N SER A 83 15.45 8.65 -19.13
CA SER A 83 14.72 8.43 -20.38
C SER A 83 14.72 6.98 -20.85
N GLU A 84 15.81 6.25 -20.58
CA GLU A 84 15.93 4.83 -20.91
C GLU A 84 15.24 3.96 -19.86
N TYR A 85 15.30 4.36 -18.59
CA TYR A 85 14.63 3.67 -17.49
C TYR A 85 13.14 3.47 -17.78
N GLU A 86 12.41 4.55 -18.10
CA GLU A 86 10.97 4.47 -18.35
C GLU A 86 10.67 3.57 -19.56
N THR A 87 11.45 3.70 -20.62
CA THR A 87 11.30 2.91 -21.84
C THR A 87 11.53 1.41 -21.58
N GLN A 88 12.61 1.07 -20.89
CA GLN A 88 12.94 -0.32 -20.55
C GLN A 88 11.95 -0.89 -19.53
N TYR A 89 11.50 -0.09 -18.56
CA TYR A 89 10.51 -0.49 -17.57
C TYR A 89 9.18 -0.87 -18.25
N GLN A 90 8.67 -0.01 -19.13
CA GLN A 90 7.45 -0.29 -19.89
C GLN A 90 7.61 -1.50 -20.82
N ALA A 91 8.78 -1.67 -21.44
CA ALA A 91 9.07 -2.86 -22.24
C ALA A 91 9.04 -4.13 -21.38
N ALA A 92 9.64 -4.09 -20.20
CA ALA A 92 9.62 -5.19 -19.24
C ALA A 92 8.21 -5.49 -18.72
N GLU A 93 7.31 -4.49 -18.57
CA GLU A 93 5.91 -4.72 -18.21
C GLU A 93 5.09 -5.42 -19.29
N ARG A 94 5.38 -5.15 -20.56
CA ARG A 94 4.63 -5.68 -21.71
C ARG A 94 5.06 -7.08 -22.14
N ARG A 95 6.23 -7.58 -21.69
CA ARG A 95 6.71 -8.92 -22.07
C ARG A 95 5.72 -10.01 -21.60
N PRO A 96 5.63 -11.17 -22.26
CA PRO A 96 4.84 -12.31 -21.76
C PRO A 96 5.30 -12.75 -20.36
N LEU A 97 4.41 -13.37 -19.57
CA LEU A 97 4.81 -14.00 -18.31
C LEU A 97 5.72 -15.21 -18.60
N GLU A 98 6.82 -15.30 -17.87
CA GLU A 98 7.83 -16.35 -18.02
C GLU A 98 8.02 -17.10 -16.70
N LEU A 99 8.63 -18.28 -16.75
CA LEU A 99 8.98 -19.06 -15.56
C LEU A 99 9.84 -18.25 -14.58
N ALA A 100 10.74 -17.41 -15.09
CA ALA A 100 11.56 -16.53 -14.25
C ALA A 100 10.72 -15.56 -13.39
N ASP A 101 9.57 -15.09 -13.88
CA ASP A 101 8.68 -14.24 -13.07
C ASP A 101 8.10 -14.99 -11.87
N LEU A 102 7.77 -16.28 -12.07
CA LEU A 102 7.21 -17.14 -11.04
C LEU A 102 8.25 -17.45 -9.96
N VAL A 103 9.48 -17.78 -10.36
CA VAL A 103 10.59 -18.03 -9.44
C VAL A 103 10.86 -16.80 -8.57
N VAL A 104 10.96 -15.62 -9.20
CA VAL A 104 11.22 -14.36 -8.47
C VAL A 104 10.12 -14.05 -7.46
N ILE A 105 8.83 -14.19 -7.84
CA ILE A 105 7.76 -13.94 -6.87
C ILE A 105 7.73 -14.99 -5.76
N GLN A 106 8.05 -16.24 -6.06
CA GLN A 106 8.04 -17.32 -5.08
C GLN A 106 9.08 -17.06 -4.01
N GLU A 107 10.30 -16.69 -4.39
CA GLU A 107 11.36 -16.31 -3.46
C GLU A 107 10.92 -15.13 -2.56
N ASP A 108 10.29 -14.10 -3.15
CA ASP A 108 9.79 -12.96 -2.39
C ASP A 108 8.66 -13.34 -1.42
N LEU A 109 7.76 -14.23 -1.82
CA LEU A 109 6.67 -14.72 -0.98
C LEU A 109 7.19 -15.64 0.14
N GLN A 110 8.17 -16.50 -0.15
CA GLN A 110 8.84 -17.30 0.86
C GLN A 110 9.55 -16.43 1.89
N ARG A 111 10.23 -15.34 1.46
CA ARG A 111 10.79 -14.34 2.37
C ARG A 111 9.71 -13.70 3.25
N ILE A 112 8.56 -13.33 2.69
CA ILE A 112 7.45 -12.77 3.46
C ILE A 112 6.92 -13.78 4.49
N VAL A 113 6.73 -15.04 4.09
CA VAL A 113 6.28 -16.11 4.98
C VAL A 113 7.31 -16.39 6.09
N HIS A 114 8.60 -16.32 5.77
CA HIS A 114 9.68 -16.45 6.74
C HIS A 114 9.62 -15.34 7.81
N HIS A 115 9.54 -14.07 7.40
CA HIS A 115 9.39 -12.97 8.37
C HIS A 115 8.08 -13.05 9.15
N TYR A 116 6.99 -13.51 8.52
CA TYR A 116 5.75 -13.77 9.23
C TYR A 116 5.92 -14.84 10.32
N SER A 117 6.64 -15.93 10.03
CA SER A 117 6.98 -16.96 11.02
C SER A 117 7.79 -16.38 12.18
N LEU A 118 8.87 -15.64 11.90
CA LEU A 118 9.70 -15.02 12.92
C LEU A 118 8.90 -14.00 13.75
N MET A 119 8.07 -13.18 13.12
CA MET A 119 7.18 -12.24 13.80
C MET A 119 6.28 -12.98 14.81
N LEU A 120 5.62 -14.06 14.40
CA LEU A 120 4.76 -14.84 15.30
C LEU A 120 5.54 -15.46 16.47
N GLN A 121 6.75 -15.95 16.23
CA GLN A 121 7.64 -16.49 17.27
C GLN A 121 8.01 -15.42 18.30
N GLU A 122 8.39 -14.23 17.86
CA GLU A 122 8.73 -13.10 18.72
C GLU A 122 7.53 -12.60 19.53
N ILE A 123 6.34 -12.51 18.91
CA ILE A 123 5.10 -12.16 19.62
C ILE A 123 4.75 -13.20 20.68
N HIS A 124 4.93 -14.49 20.37
CA HIS A 124 4.72 -15.57 21.35
C HIS A 124 5.73 -15.47 22.51
N ALA A 125 7.01 -15.21 22.20
CA ALA A 125 8.07 -15.03 23.19
C ALA A 125 7.88 -13.80 24.09
N ALA A 126 7.22 -12.75 23.59
CA ALA A 126 6.88 -11.54 24.34
C ALA A 126 5.82 -11.75 25.46
N ARG A 127 5.35 -13.00 25.67
CA ARG A 127 4.45 -13.50 26.74
C ARG A 127 3.42 -12.49 27.26
N PRO A 128 2.13 -12.62 26.91
CA PRO A 128 1.09 -11.63 27.19
C PRO A 128 0.94 -11.17 28.65
N MET A 129 1.32 -12.01 29.63
CA MET A 129 1.12 -11.79 31.06
C MET A 129 2.40 -11.36 31.80
N GLU A 130 3.56 -11.33 31.14
CA GLU A 130 4.79 -10.93 31.82
C GLU A 130 4.87 -9.40 31.95
N PRO A 131 5.31 -8.89 33.11
CA PRO A 131 5.56 -7.46 33.26
C PRO A 131 6.62 -6.99 32.27
N ARG A 132 6.47 -5.75 31.80
CA ARG A 132 7.42 -5.15 30.86
C ARG A 132 8.83 -5.18 31.44
N ASN A 133 9.74 -5.82 30.72
CA ASN A 133 11.16 -5.90 31.05
C ASN A 133 11.98 -5.79 29.76
N ARG A 134 13.30 -5.65 29.89
CA ARG A 134 14.21 -5.49 28.74
C ARG A 134 14.10 -6.62 27.71
N LYS A 135 13.85 -7.85 28.17
CA LYS A 135 13.71 -9.03 27.29
C LYS A 135 12.42 -8.96 26.48
N ARG A 136 11.28 -8.67 27.12
CA ARG A 136 9.99 -8.46 26.45
C ARG A 136 10.06 -7.30 25.46
N ASP A 137 10.68 -6.18 25.84
CA ASP A 137 10.88 -5.05 24.92
C ASP A 137 11.73 -5.43 23.70
N SER A 138 12.70 -6.33 23.88
CA SER A 138 13.49 -6.86 22.76
C SER A 138 12.64 -7.67 21.80
N HIS A 139 11.80 -8.58 22.31
CA HIS A 139 10.89 -9.37 21.48
C HIS A 139 9.86 -8.48 20.75
N ILE A 140 9.33 -7.43 21.40
CA ILE A 140 8.43 -6.46 20.77
C ILE A 140 9.13 -5.73 19.62
N ARG A 141 10.39 -5.32 19.80
CA ARG A 141 11.18 -4.66 18.75
C ARG A 141 11.42 -5.62 17.58
N LEU A 142 11.85 -6.85 17.84
CA LEU A 142 12.10 -7.87 16.81
C LEU A 142 10.83 -8.23 16.02
N ALA A 143 9.71 -8.44 16.70
CA ALA A 143 8.42 -8.63 16.05
C ALA A 143 8.05 -7.44 15.15
N SER A 144 8.32 -6.21 15.60
CA SER A 144 8.06 -4.99 14.83
C SER A 144 8.98 -4.84 13.61
N TYR A 145 10.25 -5.23 13.75
CA TYR A 145 11.19 -5.34 12.64
C TYR A 145 10.65 -6.31 11.57
N HIS A 146 10.28 -7.53 11.95
CA HIS A 146 9.73 -8.51 11.02
C HIS A 146 8.39 -8.08 10.40
N ALA A 147 7.52 -7.43 11.18
CA ALA A 147 6.28 -6.85 10.67
C ALA A 147 6.56 -5.80 9.58
N ARG A 148 7.59 -4.98 9.74
CA ARG A 148 8.04 -4.03 8.71
C ARG A 148 8.57 -4.77 7.48
N GLU A 149 9.38 -5.82 7.66
CA GLU A 149 9.94 -6.59 6.55
C GLU A 149 8.87 -7.23 5.64
N ILE A 150 7.71 -7.60 6.19
CA ILE A 150 6.53 -8.12 5.46
C ILE A 150 5.92 -7.05 4.53
N PHE A 151 6.02 -5.77 4.89
CA PHE A 151 5.46 -4.68 4.09
C PHE A 151 6.33 -4.23 2.93
N TYR A 152 7.61 -4.61 2.89
CA TYR A 152 8.47 -4.18 1.80
C TYR A 152 7.95 -4.65 0.43
N PRO A 153 8.17 -3.83 -0.62
CA PRO A 153 7.82 -4.21 -1.97
C PRO A 153 8.47 -5.53 -2.39
N VAL A 154 7.77 -6.26 -3.25
CA VAL A 154 8.34 -7.39 -3.99
C VAL A 154 9.07 -6.89 -5.24
N SER A 155 9.88 -7.74 -5.84
CA SER A 155 10.79 -7.45 -6.95
C SER A 155 10.13 -7.33 -8.32
N MET A 156 8.85 -6.97 -8.35
CA MET A 156 8.05 -6.78 -9.57
C MET A 156 7.07 -5.64 -9.43
N SER A 157 6.67 -5.04 -10.56
CA SER A 157 5.66 -3.98 -10.58
C SER A 157 4.29 -4.49 -10.12
N ASN A 158 3.45 -3.59 -9.62
CA ASN A 158 2.07 -3.94 -9.25
C ASN A 158 1.28 -4.48 -10.44
N GLN A 159 1.51 -3.94 -11.65
CA GLN A 159 0.88 -4.42 -12.87
C GLN A 159 1.33 -5.83 -13.22
N ARG A 160 2.64 -6.12 -13.11
CA ARG A 160 3.19 -7.46 -13.34
C ARG A 160 2.65 -8.46 -12.32
N LEU A 161 2.62 -8.08 -11.04
CA LEU A 161 2.05 -8.90 -9.98
C LEU A 161 0.56 -9.19 -10.22
N ALA A 162 -0.21 -8.20 -10.67
CA ALA A 162 -1.61 -8.39 -11.03
C ALA A 162 -1.79 -9.32 -12.25
N ALA A 163 -0.90 -9.24 -13.24
CA ALA A 163 -0.90 -10.18 -14.37
C ALA A 163 -0.61 -11.62 -13.89
N LEU A 164 0.37 -11.79 -13.01
CA LEU A 164 0.73 -13.10 -12.46
C LEU A 164 -0.39 -13.70 -11.59
N LYS A 165 -1.03 -12.90 -10.73
CA LYS A 165 -2.22 -13.33 -9.97
C LYS A 165 -3.37 -13.78 -10.89
N ARG A 166 -3.65 -13.05 -11.97
CA ARG A 166 -4.67 -13.45 -12.95
C ARG A 166 -4.29 -14.75 -13.66
N PHE A 167 -3.01 -14.93 -13.97
CA PHE A 167 -2.50 -16.17 -14.55
C PHE A 167 -2.70 -17.35 -13.58
N ALA A 168 -2.20 -17.24 -12.34
CA ALA A 168 -2.35 -18.27 -11.32
C ALA A 168 -3.83 -18.62 -11.06
N ALA A 169 -4.72 -17.62 -10.97
CA ALA A 169 -6.15 -17.85 -10.82
C ALA A 169 -6.75 -18.68 -11.98
N ARG A 170 -6.34 -18.41 -13.23
CA ARG A 170 -6.78 -19.20 -14.40
C ARG A 170 -6.24 -20.63 -14.38
N VAL A 171 -4.98 -20.81 -14.00
CA VAL A 171 -4.37 -22.15 -13.83
C VAL A 171 -5.21 -22.93 -12.82
N ARG A 172 -5.49 -22.35 -11.65
CA ARG A 172 -6.32 -22.97 -10.63
C ARG A 172 -7.71 -23.35 -11.15
N LEU A 173 -8.40 -22.44 -11.84
CA LEU A 173 -9.70 -22.73 -12.43
C LEU A 173 -9.65 -23.89 -13.43
N ARG A 174 -8.62 -23.95 -14.30
CA ARG A 174 -8.45 -25.03 -15.28
C ARG A 174 -8.21 -26.39 -14.61
N HIS A 175 -7.52 -26.41 -13.47
CA HIS A 175 -7.28 -27.63 -12.69
C HIS A 175 -8.42 -27.97 -11.71
N GLY A 176 -9.51 -27.18 -11.69
CA GLY A 176 -10.61 -27.39 -10.74
C GLY A 176 -10.23 -27.11 -9.29
N PHE A 177 -9.15 -26.34 -9.06
CA PHE A 177 -8.78 -25.92 -7.71
C PHE A 177 -9.73 -24.80 -7.26
N GLY A 178 -10.43 -25.04 -6.14
CA GLY A 178 -11.36 -24.08 -5.55
C GLY A 178 -10.68 -22.85 -4.94
N LEU A 179 -11.45 -22.07 -4.17
CA LEU A 179 -10.90 -20.98 -3.38
C LEU A 179 -9.95 -21.54 -2.30
N LEU A 180 -8.83 -20.85 -2.10
CA LEU A 180 -7.91 -21.18 -1.02
C LEU A 180 -8.38 -20.56 0.27
N THR A 181 -8.18 -21.30 1.35
CA THR A 181 -8.48 -20.86 2.71
C THR A 181 -7.27 -21.11 3.57
N ALA A 182 -6.90 -20.13 4.40
CA ALA A 182 -5.93 -20.32 5.48
C ALA A 182 -6.35 -19.47 6.68
N GLY A 183 -6.70 -20.13 7.79
CA GLY A 183 -7.39 -19.48 8.91
C GLY A 183 -8.71 -18.84 8.45
N GLN A 184 -8.93 -17.58 8.78
CA GLN A 184 -10.09 -16.79 8.34
C GLN A 184 -9.96 -16.19 6.94
N TYR A 185 -8.81 -16.34 6.28
CA TYR A 185 -8.53 -15.68 5.02
C TYR A 185 -8.93 -16.56 3.85
N GLN A 186 -9.51 -15.95 2.82
CA GLN A 186 -9.93 -16.64 1.61
C GLN A 186 -9.50 -15.84 0.38
N GLU A 187 -8.85 -16.52 -0.57
CA GLU A 187 -8.33 -15.92 -1.80
C GLU A 187 -8.40 -16.91 -2.97
N ASN A 188 -8.34 -16.39 -4.20
CA ASN A 188 -8.34 -17.22 -5.40
C ASN A 188 -6.94 -17.67 -5.85
N THR A 189 -5.89 -17.20 -5.18
CA THR A 189 -4.48 -17.54 -5.43
C THR A 189 -3.69 -17.61 -4.12
N ALA A 190 -2.63 -18.42 -4.09
CA ALA A 190 -1.72 -18.51 -2.95
C ALA A 190 -0.91 -17.21 -2.79
N ILE A 191 -0.50 -16.59 -3.90
CA ILE A 191 0.08 -15.23 -3.92
C ILE A 191 -0.83 -14.24 -3.18
N GLY A 192 -2.13 -14.21 -3.52
CA GLY A 192 -3.12 -13.36 -2.86
C GLY A 192 -3.24 -13.66 -1.37
N LEU A 193 -3.35 -14.94 -1.03
CA LEU A 193 -3.56 -15.40 0.33
C LEU A 193 -2.39 -15.05 1.26
N VAL A 194 -1.16 -15.20 0.79
CA VAL A 194 0.05 -14.83 1.55
C VAL A 194 0.07 -13.34 1.82
N PHE A 195 -0.15 -12.49 0.82
CA PHE A 195 -0.19 -11.04 1.05
C PHE A 195 -1.30 -10.63 2.01
N LEU A 196 -2.50 -11.17 1.82
CA LEU A 196 -3.66 -10.82 2.63
C LEU A 196 -3.42 -11.19 4.10
N SER A 197 -3.06 -12.45 4.36
CA SER A 197 -2.92 -12.98 5.71
C SER A 197 -1.74 -12.36 6.46
N THR A 198 -0.55 -12.31 5.85
CA THR A 198 0.68 -11.83 6.50
C THR A 198 0.64 -10.32 6.76
N ARG A 199 0.19 -9.51 5.78
CA ARG A 199 0.09 -8.05 5.96
C ARG A 199 -1.04 -7.65 6.90
N SER A 200 -2.12 -8.42 6.95
CA SER A 200 -3.18 -8.23 7.96
C SER A 200 -2.62 -8.44 9.36
N ALA A 201 -1.91 -9.56 9.59
CA ALA A 201 -1.26 -9.82 10.88
C ALA A 201 -0.22 -8.73 11.24
N ALA A 202 0.66 -8.36 10.31
CA ALA A 202 1.64 -7.31 10.55
C ALA A 202 1.01 -5.95 10.91
N ARG A 203 -0.13 -5.60 10.29
CA ARG A 203 -0.89 -4.39 10.63
C ARG A 203 -1.50 -4.47 12.03
N ILE A 204 -2.14 -5.59 12.36
CA ILE A 204 -2.73 -5.83 13.69
C ILE A 204 -1.63 -5.69 14.76
N TRP A 205 -0.43 -6.21 14.50
CA TRP A 205 0.70 -6.07 15.40
C TRP A 205 1.11 -4.61 15.60
N GLN A 206 1.27 -3.83 14.52
CA GLN A 206 1.60 -2.40 14.61
C GLN A 206 0.56 -1.63 15.43
N GLU A 207 -0.73 -1.86 15.15
CA GLU A 207 -1.84 -1.24 15.90
C GLU A 207 -1.82 -1.63 17.39
N ALA A 208 -1.47 -2.88 17.70
CA ALA A 208 -1.34 -3.36 19.08
C ALA A 208 -0.18 -2.69 19.83
N VAL A 209 0.97 -2.48 19.17
CA VAL A 209 2.12 -1.77 19.76
C VAL A 209 1.78 -0.30 20.00
N GLU A 210 1.18 0.39 19.02
CA GLU A 210 0.75 1.78 19.16
C GLU A 210 -0.26 1.95 20.31
N SER A 211 -1.18 0.99 20.47
CA SER A 211 -2.17 0.96 21.54
C SER A 211 -1.53 0.78 22.92
N GLU A 212 -0.58 -0.15 23.05
CA GLU A 212 0.19 -0.33 24.29
C GLU A 212 0.95 0.95 24.65
N GLU A 213 1.69 1.54 23.70
CA GLU A 213 2.42 2.79 23.92
C GLU A 213 1.54 3.96 24.33
N SER A 214 0.36 4.09 23.71
CA SER A 214 -0.61 5.12 24.04
C SER A 214 -1.19 4.92 25.43
N SER A 215 -1.47 3.67 25.81
CA SER A 215 -1.95 3.32 27.15
C SER A 215 -0.91 3.66 28.23
N PHE A 216 0.37 3.40 27.98
CA PHE A 216 1.47 3.78 28.87
C PHE A 216 1.57 5.30 29.09
N LYS A 217 1.31 6.11 28.06
CA LYS A 217 1.37 7.58 28.16
C LYS A 217 0.19 8.17 28.95
N ASN A 218 -0.95 7.48 29.00
CA ASN A 218 -2.23 8.06 29.43
C ASN A 218 -2.74 7.60 30.81
N ARG A 219 -2.10 6.66 31.52
CA ARG A 219 -2.71 6.01 32.71
C ARG A 219 -2.04 6.29 34.06
N HIS A 220 -2.91 6.59 35.04
CA HIS A 220 -2.66 6.73 36.48
C HIS A 220 -3.18 5.52 37.32
N GLY A 221 -3.31 4.30 36.79
CA GLY A 221 -3.66 3.17 37.68
C GLY A 221 -4.05 1.81 37.08
N GLU A 222 -4.62 1.75 35.87
CA GLU A 222 -4.91 0.46 35.24
C GLU A 222 -3.69 -0.01 34.42
N GLY A 223 -3.13 -1.17 34.75
CA GLY A 223 -1.98 -1.72 34.04
C GLY A 223 -2.18 -1.75 32.51
N PRO A 224 -1.16 -1.43 31.71
CA PRO A 224 -1.27 -1.42 30.26
C PRO A 224 -1.56 -2.82 29.73
N VAL A 225 -2.49 -2.92 28.79
CA VAL A 225 -2.73 -4.16 28.06
C VAL A 225 -1.54 -4.41 27.14
N SER A 226 -0.91 -5.58 27.23
CA SER A 226 0.24 -5.93 26.40
C SER A 226 -0.16 -6.02 24.92
N SER A 227 0.69 -5.51 24.03
CA SER A 227 0.53 -5.61 22.57
C SER A 227 0.33 -7.05 22.11
N ALA A 228 1.08 -8.01 22.67
CA ALA A 228 0.88 -9.44 22.41
C ALA A 228 -0.54 -9.91 22.76
N ARG A 229 -1.13 -9.46 23.88
CA ARG A 229 -2.51 -9.81 24.25
C ARG A 229 -3.52 -9.21 23.26
N ILE A 230 -3.33 -7.95 22.87
CA ILE A 230 -4.19 -7.27 21.89
C ILE A 230 -4.14 -8.02 20.56
N PHE A 231 -2.94 -8.37 20.09
CA PHE A 231 -2.70 -9.10 18.85
C PHE A 231 -3.41 -10.47 18.85
N TRP A 232 -3.19 -11.30 19.86
CA TRP A 232 -3.80 -12.64 19.90
C TRP A 232 -5.32 -12.57 20.02
N LYS A 233 -5.86 -11.61 20.76
CA LYS A 233 -7.31 -11.38 20.83
C LYS A 233 -7.89 -10.98 19.47
N ALA A 234 -7.19 -10.12 18.72
CA ALA A 234 -7.62 -9.71 17.38
C ALA A 234 -7.56 -10.85 16.35
N LEU A 235 -6.79 -11.91 16.63
CA LEU A 235 -6.66 -13.10 15.78
C LEU A 235 -7.50 -14.31 16.23
N GLU A 236 -8.42 -14.14 17.19
CA GLU A 236 -9.32 -15.22 17.63
C GLU A 236 -10.16 -15.83 16.49
N GLY A 237 -10.35 -15.10 15.38
CA GLY A 237 -10.98 -15.61 14.15
C GLY A 237 -10.16 -16.65 13.38
N GLY A 238 -8.90 -16.89 13.76
CA GLY A 238 -7.99 -17.84 13.13
C GLY A 238 -7.01 -17.16 12.17
N PHE A 239 -5.72 -17.38 12.40
CA PHE A 239 -4.65 -16.90 11.52
C PHE A 239 -4.21 -18.01 10.55
N ALA A 240 -3.64 -17.60 9.41
CA ALA A 240 -3.04 -18.53 8.47
C ALA A 240 -1.79 -19.16 9.09
N LYS A 241 -1.71 -20.49 9.13
CA LYS A 241 -0.54 -21.19 9.68
C LYS A 241 0.59 -21.15 8.66
N VAL A 242 1.82 -20.98 9.12
CA VAL A 242 3.01 -20.91 8.26
C VAL A 242 3.13 -22.14 7.33
N PRO A 243 3.05 -23.40 7.83
CA PRO A 243 3.16 -24.56 6.95
C PRO A 243 2.03 -24.68 5.93
N GLU A 244 0.83 -24.17 6.26
CA GLU A 244 -0.30 -24.14 5.33
C GLU A 244 -0.04 -23.18 4.17
N LEU A 245 0.50 -21.98 4.46
CA LEU A 245 0.89 -21.03 3.43
C LEU A 245 2.00 -21.57 2.52
N GLU A 246 3.01 -22.23 3.09
CA GLU A 246 4.12 -22.84 2.33
C GLU A 246 3.62 -23.91 1.36
N VAL A 247 2.79 -24.85 1.84
CA VAL A 247 2.21 -25.90 0.99
C VAL A 247 1.35 -25.31 -0.13
N LEU A 248 0.53 -24.30 0.17
CA LEU A 248 -0.31 -23.66 -0.83
C LEU A 248 0.51 -22.91 -1.89
N LEU A 249 1.61 -22.26 -1.49
CA LEU A 249 2.54 -21.63 -2.41
C LEU A 249 3.21 -22.68 -3.31
N GLU A 250 3.74 -23.76 -2.75
CA GLU A 250 4.39 -24.82 -3.53
C GLU A 250 3.42 -25.46 -4.55
N GLN A 251 2.18 -25.75 -4.14
CA GLN A 251 1.16 -26.29 -5.03
C GLN A 251 0.82 -25.33 -6.18
N GLU A 252 0.68 -24.04 -5.90
CA GLU A 252 0.39 -23.03 -6.93
C GLU A 252 1.57 -22.82 -7.88
N THR A 253 2.80 -22.79 -7.34
CA THR A 253 4.02 -22.74 -8.16
C THR A 253 4.05 -23.91 -9.12
N LEU A 254 3.99 -25.16 -8.63
CA LEU A 254 4.07 -26.35 -9.48
C LEU A 254 2.99 -26.35 -10.57
N ALA A 255 1.76 -25.93 -10.23
CA ALA A 255 0.69 -25.81 -11.22
C ALA A 255 0.98 -24.73 -12.29
N CYS A 256 1.56 -23.60 -11.88
CA CYS A 256 1.95 -22.52 -12.79
C CYS A 256 3.14 -22.92 -13.68
N GLU A 257 4.12 -23.65 -13.16
CA GLU A 257 5.25 -24.20 -13.91
C GLU A 257 4.77 -25.12 -15.02
N LEU A 258 3.94 -26.12 -14.68
CA LEU A 258 3.35 -27.04 -15.66
C LEU A 258 2.55 -26.31 -16.75
N ALA A 259 1.83 -25.24 -16.37
CA ALA A 259 1.05 -24.45 -17.32
C ALA A 259 1.93 -23.61 -18.26
N LEU A 260 3.09 -23.13 -17.80
CA LEU A 260 4.05 -22.37 -18.60
C LEU A 260 4.89 -23.26 -19.50
N GLU A 261 5.21 -24.49 -19.08
CA GLU A 261 5.95 -25.47 -19.87
C GLU A 261 5.10 -26.13 -20.97
N SER A 262 3.77 -26.15 -20.80
CA SER A 262 2.86 -26.75 -21.77
C SER A 262 2.82 -25.95 -23.09
N PRO A 263 3.28 -26.50 -24.24
CA PRO A 263 3.34 -25.79 -25.51
C PRO A 263 1.96 -25.37 -26.05
N SER A 264 0.88 -25.99 -25.54
CA SER A 264 -0.51 -25.68 -25.83
C SER A 264 -1.07 -24.45 -25.08
N SER A 265 -0.26 -23.81 -24.23
CA SER A 265 -0.65 -22.60 -23.47
C SER A 265 -0.32 -21.29 -24.18
N GLN A 266 0.40 -21.31 -25.31
CA GLN A 266 0.50 -20.10 -26.12
C GLN A 266 -0.89 -19.73 -26.62
N PRO A 267 -1.35 -18.49 -26.43
CA PRO A 267 -2.64 -18.05 -26.95
C PRO A 267 -2.62 -18.31 -28.45
N GLN A 268 -3.38 -19.32 -28.87
CA GLN A 268 -3.65 -19.55 -30.27
C GLN A 268 -4.13 -18.20 -30.80
N PRO A 269 -3.43 -17.57 -31.77
CA PRO A 269 -3.89 -16.30 -32.30
C PRO A 269 -5.34 -16.50 -32.68
N ALA A 270 -6.20 -15.60 -32.18
CA ALA A 270 -7.63 -15.64 -32.50
C ALA A 270 -7.74 -15.94 -34.01
N PRO A 271 -8.60 -16.89 -34.43
CA PRO A 271 -8.72 -17.23 -35.84
C PRO A 271 -8.88 -15.92 -36.59
N VAL A 272 -7.88 -15.59 -37.40
CA VAL A 272 -7.95 -14.42 -38.26
C VAL A 272 -9.07 -14.77 -39.22
N ASP A 273 -10.25 -14.23 -38.96
CA ASP A 273 -11.44 -14.50 -39.74
C ASP A 273 -11.10 -14.34 -41.23
N ALA A 274 -11.58 -15.33 -41.97
CA ALA A 274 -11.42 -15.49 -43.40
C ALA A 274 -11.72 -14.18 -44.17
N PRO A 275 -11.11 -13.99 -45.35
CA PRO A 275 -11.34 -12.81 -46.18
C PRO A 275 -12.82 -12.75 -46.61
N VAL A 276 -13.55 -11.79 -46.05
CA VAL A 276 -14.85 -11.38 -46.58
C VAL A 276 -14.58 -10.50 -47.79
N SER A 277 -14.68 -11.11 -48.97
CA SER A 277 -14.66 -10.41 -50.25
C SER A 277 -15.87 -9.46 -50.37
N ALA A 278 -15.53 -8.19 -50.60
CA ALA A 278 -16.14 -7.21 -51.50
C ALA A 278 -17.68 -7.07 -51.58
N GLU A 279 -18.18 -5.87 -51.27
CA GLU A 279 -18.70 -4.88 -52.24
C GLU A 279 -19.67 -3.90 -51.54
N ARG A 280 -19.33 -2.61 -51.49
CA ARG A 280 -20.08 -1.52 -52.17
C ARG A 280 -19.61 -0.15 -51.72
N SER A 281 -19.35 0.67 -52.74
CA SER A 281 -19.13 2.11 -52.72
C SER A 281 -20.22 2.89 -51.99
N GLY A 282 -19.81 3.97 -51.33
CA GLY A 282 -20.69 5.03 -50.85
C GLY A 282 -19.87 6.16 -50.24
N ASP A 283 -19.63 7.20 -51.04
CA ASP A 283 -19.16 8.51 -50.61
C ASP A 283 -19.92 9.02 -49.37
N SER A 284 -19.19 9.48 -48.36
CA SER A 284 -19.69 10.44 -47.38
C SER A 284 -18.53 11.10 -46.66
N THR A 285 -18.15 12.27 -47.18
CA THR A 285 -17.38 13.31 -46.50
C THR A 285 -18.19 13.86 -45.32
N GLY A 286 -17.52 14.08 -44.18
CA GLY A 286 -17.90 15.18 -43.28
C GLY A 286 -18.28 14.82 -41.85
N HIS A 287 -17.37 15.21 -40.95
CA HIS A 287 -17.55 15.46 -39.51
C HIS A 287 -17.72 14.26 -38.58
N ALA A 288 -16.56 13.76 -38.13
CA ALA A 288 -16.43 13.04 -36.88
C ALA A 288 -16.81 13.97 -35.71
N GLU A 289 -18.08 13.93 -35.31
CA GLU A 289 -18.49 14.31 -33.97
C GLU A 289 -17.73 13.40 -33.00
N THR A 290 -16.81 13.99 -32.26
CA THR A 290 -16.12 13.34 -31.14
C THR A 290 -17.17 13.15 -30.06
N SER A 291 -17.93 12.06 -30.16
CA SER A 291 -18.86 11.63 -29.13
C SER A 291 -18.06 11.38 -27.85
N SER A 292 -18.05 12.38 -26.98
CA SER A 292 -17.46 12.25 -25.65
C SER A 292 -18.16 11.08 -24.96
N PRO A 293 -17.42 10.12 -24.39
CA PRO A 293 -18.01 8.95 -23.75
C PRO A 293 -19.05 9.39 -22.73
N THR A 294 -20.31 9.01 -22.95
CA THR A 294 -21.39 9.30 -22.02
C THR A 294 -21.21 8.38 -20.81
N TYR A 295 -20.65 8.95 -19.75
CA TYR A 295 -20.39 8.21 -18.50
C TYR A 295 -21.69 7.99 -17.74
N ASP A 296 -21.92 6.75 -17.32
CA ASP A 296 -22.96 6.43 -16.34
C ASP A 296 -22.61 7.15 -15.02
N PRO A 297 -23.50 7.97 -14.44
CA PRO A 297 -23.15 8.88 -13.35
C PRO A 297 -22.70 8.10 -12.10
N VAL A 298 -21.43 8.29 -11.72
CA VAL A 298 -20.85 7.64 -10.54
C VAL A 298 -21.53 8.15 -9.28
N LYS A 299 -22.34 7.30 -8.64
CA LYS A 299 -22.96 7.58 -7.35
C LYS A 299 -21.90 7.53 -6.24
N LEU A 300 -21.38 8.70 -5.91
CA LEU A 300 -20.42 8.95 -4.81
C LEU A 300 -21.11 9.23 -3.45
N ASP A 301 -22.44 9.10 -3.41
CA ASP A 301 -23.33 9.26 -2.24
C ASP A 301 -23.07 8.26 -1.09
N ARG A 302 -22.26 7.23 -1.34
CA ARG A 302 -21.87 6.21 -0.36
C ARG A 302 -20.56 6.52 0.35
N TRP A 303 -20.08 7.75 0.37
CA TRP A 303 -18.81 8.10 1.00
C TRP A 303 -18.97 9.25 1.99
N ALA A 304 -18.20 9.20 3.06
CA ALA A 304 -18.23 10.21 4.09
C ALA A 304 -16.84 10.49 4.66
N LEU A 305 -16.60 11.76 4.98
CA LEU A 305 -15.43 12.20 5.72
C LEU A 305 -15.90 12.61 7.12
N ALA A 306 -15.29 11.98 8.12
CA ALA A 306 -15.66 12.15 9.51
C ALA A 306 -14.50 12.78 10.29
N ILE A 307 -14.83 13.76 11.12
CA ILE A 307 -13.88 14.36 12.05
C ILE A 307 -13.97 13.60 13.36
N GLU A 308 -12.87 12.98 13.80
CA GLU A 308 -12.77 12.40 15.15
C GLU A 308 -12.37 13.48 16.15
N ASP A 309 -11.33 14.25 15.82
CA ASP A 309 -10.79 15.31 16.67
C ASP A 309 -10.17 16.44 15.81
N HIS A 310 -9.43 17.36 16.45
CA HIS A 310 -8.76 18.48 15.79
C HIS A 310 -7.60 18.08 14.84
N GLN A 311 -7.23 16.81 14.74
CA GLN A 311 -6.06 16.28 14.02
C GLN A 311 -6.37 15.09 13.11
N ASN A 312 -7.49 14.40 13.38
CA ASN A 312 -7.82 13.13 12.77
C ASN A 312 -9.10 13.21 11.94
N TRP A 313 -8.93 12.94 10.66
CA TRP A 313 -10.04 12.65 9.75
C TRP A 313 -10.07 11.17 9.43
N TRP A 314 -11.27 10.70 9.13
CA TRP A 314 -11.54 9.33 8.78
C TRP A 314 -12.39 9.28 7.52
N LEU A 315 -12.03 8.38 6.61
CA LEU A 315 -12.85 8.05 5.46
C LEU A 315 -13.76 6.88 5.79
N PHE A 316 -15.04 7.03 5.46
CA PHE A 316 -16.05 5.98 5.56
C PHE A 316 -16.70 5.72 4.21
N ARG A 317 -17.10 4.46 3.99
CA ARG A 317 -17.92 4.03 2.86
C ARG A 317 -19.20 3.39 3.38
N ALA A 318 -20.36 3.78 2.86
CA ALA A 318 -21.64 3.16 3.15
C ALA A 318 -21.71 1.77 2.50
N HIS A 319 -22.05 0.78 3.31
CA HIS A 319 -22.38 -0.58 2.94
C HIS A 319 -23.83 -0.88 3.34
N LYS A 320 -24.36 -2.05 2.96
CA LYS A 320 -25.72 -2.47 3.32
C LYS A 320 -25.96 -2.43 4.84
N ASP A 321 -24.92 -2.70 5.63
CA ASP A 321 -24.98 -2.81 7.09
C ASP A 321 -24.47 -1.55 7.82
N GLY A 322 -24.31 -0.42 7.11
CA GLY A 322 -23.83 0.84 7.67
C GLY A 322 -22.47 1.31 7.15
N TRP A 323 -21.87 2.27 7.85
CA TRP A 323 -20.62 2.91 7.43
C TRP A 323 -19.39 2.10 7.87
N ARG A 324 -18.49 1.81 6.93
CA ARG A 324 -17.22 1.14 7.22
C ARG A 324 -16.03 2.07 7.04
N ARG A 325 -15.17 2.10 8.06
CA ARG A 325 -13.90 2.83 8.06
C ARG A 325 -12.98 2.30 6.95
N ARG A 326 -12.37 3.21 6.20
CA ARG A 326 -11.46 2.88 5.09
C ARG A 326 -10.03 3.38 5.31
N GLY A 327 -9.85 4.50 6.01
CA GLY A 327 -8.52 5.00 6.29
C GLY A 327 -8.53 6.25 7.15
N ARG A 328 -7.40 6.51 7.81
CA ARG A 328 -7.12 7.73 8.56
C ARG A 328 -6.43 8.74 7.65
N ILE A 329 -6.87 9.99 7.71
CA ILE A 329 -6.24 11.12 7.03
C ILE A 329 -5.65 11.99 8.16
N ARG A 330 -4.31 11.96 8.27
CA ARG A 330 -3.59 12.81 9.23
C ARG A 330 -3.54 14.24 8.71
N ILE A 331 -3.96 15.19 9.54
CA ILE A 331 -3.98 16.60 9.16
C ILE A 331 -3.28 17.45 10.22
N PRO A 332 -2.56 18.52 9.81
CA PRO A 332 -1.96 19.48 10.71
C PRO A 332 -2.91 19.98 11.81
N LYS A 333 -2.37 20.19 13.02
CA LYS A 333 -3.13 20.75 14.15
C LYS A 333 -3.72 22.12 13.79
N GLY A 334 -5.02 22.34 14.04
CA GLY A 334 -5.67 23.65 13.84
C GLY A 334 -7.19 23.59 13.63
N LYS A 335 -7.77 24.64 13.01
CA LYS A 335 -9.20 24.70 12.64
C LYS A 335 -9.50 23.93 11.35
N VAL A 336 -9.18 22.65 11.41
CA VAL A 336 -9.19 21.69 10.31
C VAL A 336 -10.60 21.47 9.73
N ALA A 337 -11.65 21.51 10.55
CA ALA A 337 -13.04 21.34 10.11
C ALA A 337 -13.43 22.28 8.94
N THR A 338 -12.92 23.51 8.93
CA THR A 338 -13.18 24.49 7.88
C THR A 338 -12.57 24.07 6.53
N LEU A 339 -11.41 23.39 6.53
CA LEU A 339 -10.81 22.88 5.29
C LEU A 339 -11.66 21.75 4.70
N LEU A 340 -12.21 20.89 5.55
CA LEU A 340 -13.09 19.80 5.12
C LEU A 340 -14.38 20.34 4.50
N GLU A 341 -15.02 21.27 5.20
CA GLU A 341 -16.24 21.95 4.75
C GLU A 341 -15.98 22.62 3.39
N ARG A 342 -14.86 23.33 3.23
CA ARG A 342 -14.50 23.95 1.95
C ARG A 342 -14.17 22.96 0.85
N LEU A 343 -13.51 21.85 1.16
CA LEU A 343 -13.22 20.81 0.18
C LEU A 343 -14.53 20.22 -0.39
N ILE A 344 -15.57 20.15 0.44
CA ILE A 344 -16.87 19.58 0.08
C ILE A 344 -17.76 20.61 -0.62
N ASP A 345 -17.77 21.86 -0.16
CA ASP A 345 -18.38 22.98 -0.88
C ASP A 345 -17.81 23.07 -2.31
N ALA A 346 -16.49 22.88 -2.43
CA ALA A 346 -15.78 22.84 -3.71
C ALA A 346 -15.87 21.49 -4.43
N ARG A 347 -16.70 20.55 -3.96
CA ARG A 347 -16.94 19.23 -4.56
C ARG A 347 -15.66 18.42 -4.86
N GLY A 348 -14.69 18.47 -3.94
CA GLY A 348 -13.37 17.84 -4.08
C GLY A 348 -12.34 18.68 -4.84
N SER A 349 -12.76 19.78 -5.48
CA SER A 349 -11.91 20.67 -6.30
C SER A 349 -11.46 21.93 -5.54
N LEU A 350 -10.80 21.75 -4.39
CA LEU A 350 -10.30 22.91 -3.62
C LEU A 350 -8.87 23.28 -4.05
N SER A 351 -8.66 24.46 -4.60
CA SER A 351 -7.31 24.93 -4.94
C SER A 351 -6.50 25.29 -3.70
N ARG A 352 -5.16 25.26 -3.81
CA ARG A 352 -4.25 25.69 -2.73
C ARG A 352 -4.53 27.12 -2.28
N LYS A 353 -4.86 28.01 -3.23
CA LYS A 353 -5.16 29.43 -2.94
C LYS A 353 -6.44 29.57 -2.12
N GLU A 354 -7.50 28.85 -2.48
CA GLU A 354 -8.79 28.88 -1.76
C GLU A 354 -8.66 28.26 -0.37
N ALA A 355 -7.97 27.12 -0.26
CA ALA A 355 -7.70 26.48 1.01
C ALA A 355 -6.91 27.38 1.97
N LEU A 356 -5.87 28.05 1.45
CA LEU A 356 -5.10 29.02 2.24
C LEU A 356 -5.95 30.23 2.62
N ALA A 357 -6.77 30.76 1.71
CA ALA A 357 -7.67 31.87 2.02
C ALA A 357 -8.66 31.50 3.13
N ALA A 358 -9.15 30.26 3.17
CA ALA A 358 -10.06 29.78 4.20
C ALA A 358 -9.39 29.61 5.58
N ILE A 359 -8.13 29.14 5.61
CA ILE A 359 -7.42 28.81 6.86
C ILE A 359 -6.66 30.01 7.43
N ARG A 360 -6.12 30.90 6.59
CA ARG A 360 -5.25 32.01 7.00
C ARG A 360 -5.87 32.91 8.08
N PRO A 361 -7.18 33.27 8.05
CA PRO A 361 -7.80 34.05 9.12
C PRO A 361 -7.85 33.32 10.47
N LEU A 362 -7.80 31.98 10.45
CA LEU A 362 -7.99 31.11 11.60
C LEU A 362 -6.68 30.73 12.29
N CYS A 363 -5.54 30.87 11.61
CA CYS A 363 -4.20 30.47 12.07
C CYS A 363 -3.27 31.68 12.26
N LYS A 364 -3.67 32.62 13.12
CA LYS A 364 -2.85 33.81 13.44
C LYS A 364 -1.52 33.37 14.09
N GLY A 365 -0.39 33.87 13.58
CA GLY A 365 0.95 33.62 14.14
C GLY A 365 1.69 32.38 13.62
N MET A 366 1.06 31.57 12.76
CA MET A 366 1.77 30.47 12.09
C MET A 366 2.58 30.99 10.89
N ASP A 367 3.82 30.52 10.74
CA ASP A 367 4.65 30.81 9.59
C ASP A 367 3.92 30.48 8.26
N PRO A 368 3.84 31.42 7.30
CA PRO A 368 3.12 31.21 6.04
C PRO A 368 3.63 30.02 5.22
N ALA A 369 4.94 29.73 5.24
CA ALA A 369 5.49 28.60 4.48
C ALA A 369 5.10 27.27 5.13
N LYS A 370 5.21 27.16 6.46
CA LYS A 370 4.76 26.01 7.25
C LYS A 370 3.26 25.75 7.06
N MET A 371 2.44 26.79 7.13
CA MET A 371 1.00 26.72 6.86
C MET A 371 0.74 26.22 5.44
N SER A 372 1.47 26.74 4.45
CA SER A 372 1.27 26.34 3.07
C SER A 372 1.65 24.89 2.80
N ARG A 373 2.70 24.36 3.42
CA ARG A 373 3.07 22.93 3.31
C ARG A 373 2.00 22.05 3.95
N ALA A 374 1.60 22.41 5.16
CA ALA A 374 0.54 21.76 5.92
C ALA A 374 -0.78 21.63 5.13
N VAL A 375 -1.25 22.74 4.54
CA VAL A 375 -2.48 22.76 3.73
C VAL A 375 -2.34 21.93 2.46
N THR A 376 -1.19 22.03 1.77
CA THR A 376 -0.93 21.25 0.56
C THR A 376 -0.96 19.76 0.87
N TYR A 377 -0.25 19.33 1.92
CA TYR A 377 -0.22 17.93 2.35
C TYR A 377 -1.63 17.37 2.62
N ALA A 378 -2.45 18.12 3.38
CA ALA A 378 -3.81 17.70 3.72
C ALA A 378 -4.70 17.54 2.48
N ILE A 379 -4.65 18.50 1.55
CA ILE A 379 -5.43 18.45 0.29
C ILE A 379 -4.95 17.29 -0.58
N THR A 380 -3.64 17.12 -0.74
CA THR A 380 -3.06 16.04 -1.54
C THR A 380 -3.47 14.67 -1.00
N ARG A 381 -3.42 14.47 0.33
CA ARG A 381 -3.87 13.21 0.95
C ARG A 381 -5.37 12.97 0.76
N ALA A 382 -6.20 13.98 1.00
CA ALA A 382 -7.64 13.87 0.79
C ALA A 382 -7.97 13.53 -0.68
N ARG A 383 -7.31 14.20 -1.63
CA ARG A 383 -7.45 13.93 -3.06
C ARG A 383 -6.96 12.54 -3.44
N ALA A 384 -5.78 12.13 -3.00
CA ALA A 384 -5.24 10.80 -3.29
C ALA A 384 -6.21 9.71 -2.85
N VAL A 385 -6.82 9.87 -1.68
CA VAL A 385 -7.82 8.96 -1.14
C VAL A 385 -9.12 8.96 -1.97
N ILE A 386 -9.59 10.13 -2.40
CA ILE A 386 -10.76 10.25 -3.30
C ILE A 386 -10.43 9.62 -4.68
N LYS A 387 -9.27 9.90 -5.27
CA LYS A 387 -8.82 9.34 -6.55
C LYS A 387 -8.69 7.82 -6.49
N ALA A 388 -8.05 7.29 -5.44
CA ALA A 388 -7.97 5.86 -5.20
C ALA A 388 -9.35 5.19 -5.15
N SER A 389 -10.32 5.87 -4.54
CA SER A 389 -11.70 5.38 -4.43
C SER A 389 -12.44 5.40 -5.77
N ILE A 390 -12.24 6.44 -6.59
CA ILE A 390 -12.80 6.52 -7.95
C ILE A 390 -12.17 5.43 -8.82
N ALA A 391 -10.85 5.27 -8.76
CA ALA A 391 -10.09 4.26 -9.50
C ALA A 391 -10.53 2.83 -9.15
N GLU A 392 -10.67 2.51 -7.86
CA GLU A 392 -11.21 1.21 -7.38
C GLU A 392 -12.61 0.95 -7.98
N ARG A 393 -13.48 1.96 -8.00
CA ARG A 393 -14.86 1.79 -8.49
C ARG A 393 -14.95 1.63 -10.01
N LEU A 394 -14.12 2.37 -10.73
CA LEU A 394 -14.06 2.35 -12.19
C LEU A 394 -13.22 1.20 -12.73
N GLU A 395 -12.58 0.42 -11.85
CA GLU A 395 -11.59 -0.62 -12.22
C GLU A 395 -10.47 -0.05 -13.09
N ARG A 396 -10.03 1.17 -12.76
CA ARG A 396 -9.00 1.93 -13.47
C ARG A 396 -7.79 2.17 -12.58
N SER A 397 -6.70 2.55 -13.22
CA SER A 397 -5.52 3.04 -12.51
C SER A 397 -5.83 4.41 -11.87
N ILE A 398 -5.13 4.73 -10.77
CA ILE A 398 -5.29 6.00 -10.04
C ILE A 398 -4.81 7.17 -10.92
N GLU A 399 -3.81 6.90 -11.76
CA GLU A 399 -3.18 7.82 -12.69
C GLU A 399 -4.14 8.24 -13.82
N GLU A 400 -5.11 7.40 -14.16
CA GLU A 400 -6.16 7.70 -15.15
C GLU A 400 -7.23 8.67 -14.61
N ILE A 401 -7.26 8.95 -13.31
CA ILE A 401 -8.17 9.91 -12.70
C ILE A 401 -7.54 11.33 -12.80
N PRO A 402 -8.17 12.31 -13.48
CA PRO A 402 -7.54 13.62 -13.70
C PRO A 402 -7.40 14.44 -12.41
N ASP A 403 -6.43 15.38 -12.41
CA ASP A 403 -6.33 16.48 -11.44
C ASP A 403 -6.48 17.84 -12.17
N PRO A 404 -7.34 18.77 -11.71
CA PRO A 404 -8.37 18.57 -10.68
C PRO A 404 -9.41 17.53 -11.15
N LEU A 405 -10.08 16.88 -10.19
CA LEU A 405 -11.24 16.04 -10.50
C LEU A 405 -12.14 16.83 -11.46
N PRO A 406 -12.41 16.33 -12.68
CA PRO A 406 -13.16 17.10 -13.66
C PRO A 406 -14.48 17.52 -13.02
N PRO A 407 -14.97 18.76 -13.23
CA PRO A 407 -16.35 19.09 -12.89
C PRO A 407 -17.21 18.08 -13.63
N LEU A 408 -17.72 17.11 -12.88
CA LEU A 408 -18.33 15.91 -13.44
C LEU A 408 -19.50 16.38 -14.30
N ALA A 409 -19.41 16.19 -15.60
CA ALA A 409 -20.42 16.66 -16.55
C ALA A 409 -21.74 15.95 -16.25
N GLY A 410 -22.78 16.72 -15.91
CA GLY A 410 -24.14 16.24 -15.65
C GLY A 410 -24.30 15.48 -14.33
N ASP A 411 -25.19 15.95 -13.44
CA ASP A 411 -25.82 15.32 -12.25
C ASP A 411 -25.00 14.43 -11.28
N CYS A 412 -23.70 14.26 -11.54
CA CYS A 412 -22.73 13.49 -10.78
C CYS A 412 -22.26 14.34 -9.61
N ILE A 413 -23.14 14.56 -8.64
CA ILE A 413 -22.78 15.24 -7.41
C ILE A 413 -22.03 14.23 -6.54
N ALA A 414 -20.75 14.48 -6.28
CA ALA A 414 -20.04 13.86 -5.18
C ALA A 414 -20.67 14.33 -3.85
N SER A 415 -21.72 13.65 -3.39
CA SER A 415 -22.32 13.89 -2.08
C SER A 415 -21.49 13.20 -1.00
N ILE A 416 -20.24 13.63 -0.86
CA ILE A 416 -19.40 13.22 0.27
C ILE A 416 -20.04 13.81 1.53
N GLN A 417 -20.57 12.95 2.38
CA GLN A 417 -21.22 13.38 3.61
C GLN A 417 -20.17 13.84 4.64
N VAL A 418 -20.46 14.93 5.38
CA VAL A 418 -19.64 15.39 6.52
C VAL A 418 -20.32 15.03 7.82
N GLY A 419 -19.51 14.51 8.72
CA GLY A 419 -19.99 14.13 10.04
C GLY A 419 -18.86 14.01 11.04
N TYR A 420 -19.17 13.34 12.13
CA TYR A 420 -18.26 13.04 13.21
C TYR A 420 -17.95 11.56 13.21
N ALA A 421 -16.69 11.22 13.48
CA ALA A 421 -16.31 9.85 13.79
C ALA A 421 -16.55 9.68 15.29
N VAL A 422 -17.52 8.85 15.66
CA VAL A 422 -17.91 8.64 17.06
C VAL A 422 -17.57 7.21 17.44
N ILE A 423 -16.98 7.02 18.62
CA ILE A 423 -16.71 5.68 19.14
C ILE A 423 -17.95 5.23 19.93
N ILE A 424 -18.60 4.15 19.47
CA ILE A 424 -19.74 3.50 20.11
C ILE A 424 -19.36 2.03 20.31
N GLU A 425 -19.37 1.55 21.55
CA GLU A 425 -19.05 0.15 21.89
C GLU A 425 -17.72 -0.33 21.27
N ASP A 426 -16.66 0.48 21.41
CA ASP A 426 -15.31 0.26 20.84
C ASP A 426 -15.25 0.19 19.31
N ARG A 427 -16.33 0.58 18.60
CA ARG A 427 -16.38 0.68 17.15
C ARG A 427 -16.52 2.13 16.72
N MET A 428 -15.79 2.49 15.67
CA MET A 428 -15.88 3.84 15.12
C MET A 428 -17.00 3.90 14.07
N GLU A 429 -17.99 4.74 14.33
CA GLU A 429 -19.14 4.97 13.45
C GLU A 429 -19.12 6.40 12.88
N PHE A 430 -19.74 6.55 11.71
CA PHE A 430 -20.00 7.86 11.12
C PHE A 430 -21.37 8.39 11.59
N ARG A 431 -21.40 9.62 12.10
CA ARG A 431 -22.63 10.34 12.47
C ARG A 431 -22.72 11.66 11.72
N LEU A 432 -23.85 11.95 11.10
CA LEU A 432 -24.03 13.20 10.36
C LEU A 432 -23.97 14.40 11.31
N LYS A 433 -23.46 15.54 10.82
CA LYS A 433 -23.40 16.77 11.61
C LYS A 433 -24.79 17.24 12.10
N THR A 434 -25.84 16.92 11.36
CA THR A 434 -27.24 17.20 11.72
C THR A 434 -27.75 16.31 12.85
N GLU A 435 -27.24 15.10 13.00
CA GLU A 435 -27.62 14.15 14.06
C GLU A 435 -27.03 14.54 15.41
N MET A 436 -25.91 15.27 15.42
CA MET A 436 -25.17 15.67 16.63
C MET A 436 -25.60 17.03 17.21
N ARG A 437 -26.55 17.74 16.58
CA ARG A 437 -27.08 19.04 17.04
C ARG A 437 -28.46 18.95 17.69
N GLY A 438 -28.98 17.74 17.87
CA GLY A 438 -30.24 17.44 18.55
C GLY A 438 -30.11 17.38 20.06
#